data_AF-A0A6J1TY76-F1
#
_entry.id   AF-A0A6J1TY76-F1
#
_cell.length_a   1.000
_cell.length_b   1.000
_cell.length_c   1.000
_cell.angle_alpha   90.00
_cell.angle_beta   90.00
_cell.angle_gamma   90.00
#
_symmetry.space_group_name_H-M   'P 1'
#
loop_
_entity.id
_entity.type
_entity.pdbx_description
1 polymer ?
#
loop_
_entity_poly.entity_id
_entity_poly.type
_entity_poly.pdbx_seq_one_letter_code
_entity_poly.pdbx_strand_id
1 'polypeptide(L)'
;MNNTSITHFLSFQNPLCTLHPNDHLALEGPLSRVKSLKKSLRQSFRRIRRSRVSNQKRQTAQEGISRHNRDALQEIELAPVQRKIEARSAEDSFTGFVRTLYFADTFLRDSSRHSPSLWAGTNGGTVYAFCLRIPPAERRMDEPVRAEQAKEIQLMHRAPVIGIIILDGQSTPLPEPLEVAHDLSKSPNMQGCHQLLVVSEEQLKVFTLPKVVSKLKLKLTALEGSRVRKVAVANFVSSKTEHSENDLAVLTNQGDIQIISLPSLKIQARYPCIRKEDVSGIASCVFTRYGQENNVYQMKQSGRLKMSGVQPLICTHSPRFNSSASDYSLKT
;
A
#
# COMPACT_ATOMS: atom_id res chain seq x y z
N MET A 1 34.44 -22.26 -13.40
CA MET A 1 33.72 -23.56 -13.41
C MET A 1 32.31 -23.32 -12.88
N ASN A 2 31.35 -23.54 -13.78
CA ASN A 2 29.91 -23.73 -13.60
C ASN A 2 29.09 -22.69 -12.81
N ASN A 3 28.71 -21.64 -13.55
CA ASN A 3 27.41 -20.97 -13.42
C ASN A 3 26.30 -21.98 -13.74
N THR A 4 25.80 -22.70 -12.73
CA THR A 4 24.57 -23.48 -12.88
C THR A 4 23.41 -22.59 -12.47
N SER A 5 22.68 -22.07 -13.46
CA SER A 5 21.41 -21.38 -13.27
C SER A 5 20.48 -22.26 -12.44
N ILE A 6 20.27 -21.87 -11.19
CA ILE A 6 19.31 -22.50 -10.31
C ILE A 6 17.91 -22.18 -10.83
N THR A 7 17.38 -23.06 -11.68
CA THR A 7 15.96 -23.07 -12.07
C THR A 7 15.23 -24.00 -11.10
N HIS A 8 15.04 -23.55 -9.85
CA HIS A 8 14.17 -24.25 -8.91
C HIS A 8 12.71 -23.93 -9.24
N PHE A 9 12.00 -24.90 -9.82
CA PHE A 9 10.54 -24.86 -9.88
C PHE A 9 9.98 -25.06 -8.48
N LEU A 10 9.32 -24.03 -7.93
CA LEU A 10 8.39 -24.22 -6.82
C LEU A 10 7.29 -25.19 -7.28
N SER A 11 7.36 -26.44 -6.83
CA SER A 11 6.25 -27.40 -6.93
C SER A 11 5.15 -26.94 -5.97
N PHE A 12 4.35 -25.95 -6.37
CA PHE A 12 3.09 -25.66 -5.70
C PHE A 12 2.16 -26.86 -5.95
N GLN A 13 2.05 -27.75 -4.97
CA GLN A 13 1.15 -28.90 -5.07
C GLN A 13 -0.34 -28.52 -5.20
N ASN A 14 -0.72 -27.25 -5.09
CA ASN A 14 -2.02 -26.70 -5.50
C ASN A 14 -1.90 -25.16 -5.63
N PRO A 15 -1.93 -24.56 -6.83
CA PRO A 15 -1.98 -23.10 -6.96
C PRO A 15 -3.32 -22.57 -6.41
N LEU A 16 -3.28 -21.57 -5.53
CA LEU A 16 -4.52 -20.90 -5.09
C LEU A 16 -5.01 -19.97 -6.20
N CYS A 17 -6.14 -20.32 -6.82
CA CYS A 17 -6.88 -19.39 -7.66
C CYS A 17 -7.70 -18.45 -6.78
N THR A 18 -7.44 -17.15 -6.89
CA THR A 18 -8.19 -16.10 -6.18
C THR A 18 -9.31 -15.49 -7.02
N LEU A 19 -9.48 -15.93 -8.28
CA LEU A 19 -10.52 -15.44 -9.17
C LEU A 19 -11.89 -16.01 -8.77
N HIS A 20 -12.92 -15.17 -8.84
CA HIS A 20 -14.28 -15.68 -8.75
C HIS A 20 -14.60 -16.48 -10.03
N PRO A 21 -15.40 -17.56 -9.99
CA PRO A 21 -15.81 -18.29 -11.19
C PRO A 21 -16.45 -17.42 -12.29
N ASN A 22 -17.08 -16.31 -11.89
CA ASN A 22 -17.67 -15.31 -12.81
C ASN A 22 -16.62 -14.42 -13.49
N ASP A 23 -15.39 -14.34 -12.97
CA ASP A 23 -14.30 -13.57 -13.57
C ASP A 23 -13.65 -14.31 -14.75
N HIS A 24 -13.81 -15.64 -14.87
CA HIS A 24 -13.32 -16.41 -16.02
C HIS A 24 -13.89 -15.89 -17.35
N LEU A 25 -15.15 -15.44 -17.36
CA LEU A 25 -15.81 -14.86 -18.53
C LEU A 25 -15.25 -13.47 -18.92
N ALA A 26 -14.48 -12.82 -18.04
CA ALA A 26 -13.82 -11.55 -18.32
C ALA A 26 -12.40 -11.71 -18.90
N LEU A 27 -11.83 -12.93 -18.89
CA LEU A 27 -10.50 -13.24 -19.41
C LEU A 27 -10.46 -13.51 -20.93
N GLU A 28 -11.57 -13.88 -21.58
CA GLU A 28 -11.62 -14.17 -23.02
C GLU A 28 -11.52 -12.94 -23.94
N GLY A 29 -11.09 -11.78 -23.43
CA GLY A 29 -10.81 -10.61 -24.26
C GLY A 29 -9.65 -9.78 -23.69
N PRO A 30 -8.98 -8.95 -24.50
CA PRO A 30 -7.89 -8.09 -24.02
C PRO A 30 -8.40 -7.29 -22.83
N LEU A 31 -7.74 -7.43 -21.67
CA LEU A 31 -8.11 -6.88 -20.35
C LEU A 31 -8.67 -5.46 -20.48
N SER A 32 -9.98 -5.39 -20.69
CA SER A 32 -10.59 -4.19 -21.26
C SER A 32 -10.91 -3.23 -20.13
N ARG A 33 -9.98 -2.31 -19.86
CA ARG A 33 -10.18 -1.06 -19.11
C ARG A 33 -11.46 -0.31 -19.52
N VAL A 34 -12.00 -0.60 -20.71
CA VAL A 34 -13.19 0.04 -21.28
C VAL A 34 -14.49 -0.42 -20.60
N LYS A 35 -14.58 -1.66 -20.09
CA LYS A 35 -15.80 -2.14 -19.42
C LYS A 35 -16.03 -1.47 -18.06
N SER A 36 -14.99 -1.18 -17.29
CA SER A 36 -15.13 -0.50 -15.98
C SER A 36 -15.51 0.98 -16.14
N LEU A 37 -15.00 1.65 -17.19
CA LEU A 37 -15.32 3.04 -17.53
C LEU A 37 -16.82 3.22 -17.84
N LYS A 38 -17.40 2.35 -18.68
CA LYS A 38 -18.84 2.42 -19.01
C LYS A 38 -19.73 2.19 -17.79
N LYS A 39 -19.36 1.26 -16.90
CA LYS A 39 -20.10 1.00 -15.65
C LYS A 39 -20.00 2.18 -14.67
N SER A 40 -18.81 2.75 -14.48
CA SER A 40 -18.60 3.91 -13.59
C SER A 40 -19.36 5.15 -14.09
N LEU A 41 -19.34 5.42 -15.41
CA LEU A 41 -20.12 6.48 -16.04
C LEU A 41 -21.62 6.30 -15.82
N ARG A 42 -22.13 5.08 -16.03
CA ARG A 42 -23.55 4.78 -15.84
C ARG A 42 -23.99 4.94 -14.38
N GLN A 43 -23.14 4.59 -13.42
CA GLN A 43 -23.39 4.84 -11.99
C GLN A 43 -23.32 6.33 -11.64
N SER A 44 -22.37 7.07 -12.20
CA SER A 44 -22.25 8.53 -11.99
C SER A 44 -23.50 9.27 -12.46
N PHE A 45 -24.00 8.98 -13.67
CA PHE A 45 -25.24 9.58 -14.18
C PHE A 45 -26.48 9.21 -13.35
N ARG A 46 -26.55 7.97 -12.81
CA ARG A 46 -27.62 7.58 -11.88
C ARG A 46 -27.57 8.38 -10.58
N ARG A 47 -26.37 8.64 -10.05
CA ARG A 47 -26.17 9.43 -8.82
C ARG A 47 -26.59 10.90 -9.03
N ILE A 48 -26.24 11.49 -10.17
CA ILE A 48 -26.63 12.86 -10.54
C ILE A 48 -28.15 13.00 -10.71
N ARG A 49 -28.82 11.99 -11.29
CA ARG A 49 -30.29 12.00 -11.40
C ARG A 49 -30.98 11.87 -10.04
N ARG A 50 -30.43 11.09 -9.10
CA ARG A 50 -31.00 10.94 -7.74
C ARG A 50 -30.80 12.18 -6.86
N SER A 51 -29.69 12.91 -7.01
CA SER A 51 -29.48 14.14 -6.23
C SER A 51 -30.42 15.28 -6.61
N ARG A 52 -30.82 15.37 -7.89
CA ARG A 52 -31.77 16.40 -8.35
C ARG A 52 -33.21 16.20 -7.85
N VAL A 53 -33.64 14.96 -7.67
CA VAL A 53 -35.00 14.64 -7.15
C VAL A 53 -35.11 14.90 -5.64
N SER A 54 -33.99 14.83 -4.89
CA SER A 54 -33.98 15.13 -3.45
C SER A 54 -34.10 16.62 -3.13
N ASN A 55 -33.70 17.52 -4.03
CA ASN A 55 -33.76 18.97 -3.79
C ASN A 55 -35.14 19.58 -4.02
N GLN A 56 -36.05 18.90 -4.71
CA GLN A 56 -37.42 19.37 -4.92
C GLN A 56 -38.34 19.15 -3.71
N LYS A 57 -37.95 18.32 -2.73
CA LYS A 57 -38.80 17.99 -1.57
C LYS A 57 -38.51 18.83 -0.31
N ARG A 58 -37.60 19.82 -0.39
CA ARG A 58 -37.17 20.65 0.76
C ARG A 58 -37.56 22.14 0.68
N GLN A 59 -38.33 22.56 -0.32
CA GLN A 59 -38.71 23.99 -0.47
C GLN A 59 -40.07 24.38 0.14
N THR A 60 -40.75 23.50 0.88
CA THR A 60 -42.01 23.84 1.57
C THR A 60 -41.96 23.42 3.03
N ALA A 61 -41.14 24.12 3.83
CA ALA A 61 -41.27 24.23 5.28
C ALA A 61 -40.20 25.21 5.81
N GLN A 62 -40.49 26.50 5.75
CA GLN A 62 -39.80 27.51 6.56
C GLN A 62 -40.87 28.43 7.11
N GLU A 63 -41.11 28.38 8.42
CA GLU A 63 -41.36 29.56 9.24
C GLU A 63 -41.32 29.19 10.74
N GLY A 64 -40.51 29.96 11.49
CA GLY A 64 -40.51 29.97 12.95
C GLY A 64 -39.42 29.11 13.62
N ILE A 65 -38.38 29.76 14.17
CA ILE A 65 -38.03 29.77 15.60
C ILE A 65 -36.62 30.37 15.83
N SER A 66 -36.66 31.48 16.57
CA SER A 66 -35.72 32.12 17.50
C SER A 66 -34.19 32.06 17.38
N ARG A 67 -33.62 33.24 17.61
CA ARG A 67 -32.20 33.65 17.64
C ARG A 67 -31.48 33.19 18.92
N HIS A 68 -31.37 31.89 19.17
CA HIS A 68 -30.67 31.37 20.37
C HIS A 68 -29.71 30.21 20.09
N ASN A 69 -28.96 30.28 18.98
CA ASN A 69 -28.03 29.21 18.61
C ASN A 69 -26.81 29.72 17.79
N ARG A 70 -26.28 30.91 18.08
CA ARG A 70 -25.06 31.39 17.40
C ARG A 70 -23.77 30.85 18.02
N ASP A 71 -23.77 30.42 19.28
CA ASP A 71 -22.56 29.91 19.92
C ASP A 71 -22.38 28.38 19.75
N ALA A 72 -23.46 27.61 19.55
CA ALA A 72 -23.39 26.18 19.28
C ALA A 72 -23.01 25.84 17.82
N LEU A 73 -23.06 26.81 16.90
CA LEU A 73 -22.68 26.63 15.50
C LEU A 73 -21.18 26.81 15.25
N GLN A 74 -20.45 27.43 16.19
CA GLN A 74 -19.01 27.69 16.03
C GLN A 74 -18.14 26.53 16.53
N GLU A 75 -18.67 25.63 17.37
CA GLU A 75 -17.94 24.47 17.88
C GLU A 75 -18.06 23.22 16.98
N ILE A 76 -19.03 23.20 16.05
CA ILE A 76 -19.21 22.13 15.06
C ILE A 76 -18.21 22.24 13.89
N GLU A 77 -17.50 23.37 13.76
CA GLU A 77 -16.59 23.64 12.64
C GLU A 77 -15.14 23.15 12.85
N LEU A 78 -14.81 22.59 14.03
CA LEU A 78 -13.43 22.19 14.38
C LEU A 78 -13.19 20.68 14.49
N ALA A 79 -14.22 19.84 14.32
CA ALA A 79 -14.02 18.40 14.21
C ALA A 79 -13.77 18.03 12.74
N PRO A 80 -12.64 17.38 12.38
CA PRO A 80 -12.40 16.97 11.00
C PRO A 80 -13.55 16.08 10.53
N VAL A 81 -14.30 16.55 9.53
CA VAL A 81 -15.45 15.86 8.95
C VAL A 81 -14.97 14.55 8.33
N GLN A 82 -15.01 13.47 9.11
CA GLN A 82 -14.62 12.15 8.65
C GLN A 82 -15.62 11.66 7.60
N ARG A 83 -15.18 11.48 6.36
CA ARG A 83 -16.02 10.90 5.31
C ARG A 83 -16.28 9.43 5.61
N LYS A 84 -17.55 9.00 5.55
CA LYS A 84 -17.94 7.59 5.69
C LYS A 84 -17.31 6.78 4.55
N ILE A 85 -16.51 5.78 4.89
CA ILE A 85 -15.96 4.81 3.93
C ILE A 85 -16.99 3.69 3.77
N GLU A 86 -17.61 3.61 2.59
CA GLU A 86 -18.51 2.50 2.22
C GLU A 86 -17.68 1.33 1.67
N ALA A 87 -18.06 0.10 2.03
CA ALA A 87 -17.39 -1.08 1.51
C ALA A 87 -17.61 -1.21 0.00
N ARG A 88 -16.57 -1.63 -0.74
CA ARG A 88 -16.68 -1.96 -2.16
C ARG A 88 -17.56 -3.22 -2.35
N SER A 89 -18.29 -3.28 -3.47
CA SER A 89 -19.18 -4.42 -3.75
C SER A 89 -18.38 -5.71 -3.94
N ALA A 90 -18.93 -6.84 -3.51
CA ALA A 90 -18.34 -8.16 -3.79
C ALA A 90 -18.46 -8.56 -5.28
N GLU A 91 -19.39 -7.93 -6.02
CA GLU A 91 -19.67 -8.22 -7.42
C GLU A 91 -18.74 -7.48 -8.40
N ASP A 92 -17.78 -6.71 -7.89
CA ASP A 92 -16.78 -6.09 -8.74
C ASP A 92 -15.88 -7.18 -9.34
N SER A 93 -15.91 -7.29 -10.68
CA SER A 93 -14.94 -8.10 -11.41
C SER A 93 -13.53 -7.63 -11.03
N PHE A 94 -12.58 -8.54 -10.82
CA PHE A 94 -11.19 -8.28 -10.38
C PHE A 94 -10.96 -8.13 -8.86
N THR A 95 -11.86 -8.58 -7.98
CA THR A 95 -11.57 -8.65 -6.53
C THR A 95 -10.41 -9.61 -6.22
N GLY A 96 -10.27 -10.68 -6.99
CA GLY A 96 -9.20 -11.67 -6.85
C GLY A 96 -7.80 -11.21 -7.25
N PHE A 97 -7.65 -10.06 -7.91
CA PHE A 97 -6.36 -9.63 -8.45
C PHE A 97 -5.33 -9.40 -7.34
N VAL A 98 -4.22 -10.14 -7.34
CA VAL A 98 -3.16 -10.03 -6.34
C VAL A 98 -2.36 -8.75 -6.59
N ARG A 99 -2.22 -7.92 -5.55
CA ARG A 99 -1.57 -6.60 -5.60
C ARG A 99 -0.23 -6.56 -4.88
N THR A 100 -0.08 -7.37 -3.84
CA THR A 100 1.10 -7.37 -2.98
C THR A 100 1.42 -8.78 -2.55
N LEU A 101 2.70 -9.14 -2.54
CA LEU A 101 3.24 -10.34 -1.93
C LEU A 101 4.30 -9.92 -0.89
N TYR A 102 4.39 -10.65 0.21
CA TYR A 102 5.38 -10.39 1.26
C TYR A 102 5.80 -11.70 1.93
N PHE A 103 7.10 -11.98 1.92
CA PHE A 103 7.66 -13.09 2.68
C PHE A 103 8.01 -12.63 4.09
N ALA A 104 7.80 -13.50 5.07
CA ALA A 104 8.16 -13.23 6.45
C ALA A 104 8.39 -14.51 7.23
N ASP A 105 9.29 -14.49 8.21
CA ASP A 105 9.35 -15.51 9.24
C ASP A 105 8.68 -14.99 10.51
N THR A 106 7.51 -15.53 10.85
CA THR A 106 6.68 -15.02 11.96
C THR A 106 5.71 -16.06 12.51
N PHE A 107 4.95 -15.68 13.53
CA PHE A 107 3.94 -16.48 14.22
C PHE A 107 2.61 -16.50 13.46
N LEU A 108 2.22 -17.67 12.94
CA LEU A 108 0.94 -17.86 12.24
C LEU A 108 -0.09 -18.67 13.04
N ARG A 109 0.36 -19.73 13.74
CA ARG A 109 -0.52 -20.71 14.41
C ARG A 109 -0.56 -20.50 15.91
N ASP A 110 0.61 -20.50 16.53
CA ASP A 110 0.81 -20.31 17.96
C ASP A 110 1.86 -19.21 18.21
N SER A 111 2.00 -18.78 19.46
CA SER A 111 2.94 -17.72 19.86
C SER A 111 4.33 -18.26 20.24
N SER A 112 4.58 -19.57 20.10
CA SER A 112 5.84 -20.19 20.53
C SER A 112 6.74 -20.55 19.36
N ARG A 113 6.17 -20.89 18.21
CA ARG A 113 6.92 -21.27 17.00
C ARG A 113 6.60 -20.32 15.85
N HIS A 114 7.63 -19.65 15.39
CA HIS A 114 7.59 -18.95 14.12
C HIS A 114 7.85 -19.93 12.97
N SER A 115 7.43 -19.54 11.77
CA SER A 115 7.69 -20.32 10.56
C SER A 115 7.77 -19.38 9.34
N PRO A 116 8.55 -19.73 8.31
CA PRO A 116 8.51 -19.03 7.04
C PRO A 116 7.09 -18.98 6.47
N SER A 117 6.73 -17.82 5.93
CA SER A 117 5.37 -17.54 5.49
C SER A 117 5.35 -16.65 4.26
N LEU A 118 4.33 -16.85 3.42
CA LEU A 118 4.00 -15.99 2.29
C LEU A 118 2.66 -15.32 2.54
N TRP A 119 2.61 -14.01 2.39
CA TRP A 119 1.42 -13.19 2.51
C TRP A 119 1.03 -12.62 1.16
N ALA A 120 -0.25 -12.66 0.84
CA ALA A 120 -0.77 -12.14 -0.42
C ALA A 120 -1.97 -11.22 -0.18
N GLY A 121 -1.89 -9.99 -0.68
CA GLY A 121 -2.96 -8.99 -0.61
C GLY A 121 -3.66 -8.85 -1.95
N THR A 122 -5.00 -8.84 -1.93
CA THR A 122 -5.82 -8.74 -3.15
C THR A 122 -6.45 -7.37 -3.33
N ASN A 123 -6.97 -7.16 -4.53
CA ASN A 123 -7.71 -5.97 -4.91
C ASN A 123 -9.06 -5.84 -4.19
N GLY A 124 -9.65 -6.96 -3.73
CA GLY A 124 -10.86 -7.02 -2.91
C GLY A 124 -10.62 -6.79 -1.41
N GLY A 125 -9.39 -6.47 -1.00
CA GLY A 125 -9.06 -6.24 0.41
C GLY A 125 -8.93 -7.53 1.23
N THR A 126 -8.67 -8.66 0.58
CA THR A 126 -8.40 -9.94 1.26
C THR A 126 -6.90 -10.11 1.42
N VAL A 127 -6.46 -10.58 2.59
CA VAL A 127 -5.07 -10.97 2.86
C VAL A 127 -5.04 -12.46 3.17
N TYR A 128 -4.35 -13.22 2.33
CA TYR A 128 -4.05 -14.62 2.54
C TYR A 128 -2.68 -14.78 3.18
N ALA A 129 -2.54 -15.72 4.11
CA ALA A 129 -1.24 -16.10 4.66
C ALA A 129 -1.04 -17.60 4.54
N PHE A 130 0.12 -18.01 4.02
CA PHE A 130 0.52 -19.40 3.84
C PHE A 130 1.71 -19.70 4.73
N CYS A 131 1.63 -20.78 5.49
CA CYS A 131 2.77 -21.36 6.20
C CYS A 131 3.59 -22.18 5.21
N LEU A 132 4.89 -21.92 5.13
CA LEU A 132 5.81 -22.60 4.22
C LEU A 132 6.66 -23.60 5.01
N ARG A 133 6.60 -24.86 4.60
CA ARG A 133 7.51 -25.91 5.07
C ARG A 133 8.64 -26.04 4.07
N ILE A 134 9.77 -25.44 4.44
CA ILE A 134 10.99 -25.41 3.66
C ILE A 134 11.94 -26.49 4.20
N PRO A 135 12.31 -27.51 3.41
CA PRO A 135 13.27 -28.52 3.85
C PRO A 135 14.65 -27.92 4.18
N PRO A 136 15.41 -28.53 5.10
CA PRO A 136 16.82 -28.21 5.32
C PRO A 136 17.66 -28.29 4.04
N ALA A 137 18.84 -27.67 4.03
CA ALA A 137 19.68 -27.56 2.84
C ALA A 137 20.05 -28.93 2.25
N GLU A 138 20.30 -29.92 3.11
CA GLU A 138 20.74 -31.27 2.75
C GLU A 138 19.65 -32.05 2.01
N ARG A 139 18.38 -31.79 2.32
CA ARG A 139 17.22 -32.50 1.74
C ARG A 139 16.45 -31.66 0.73
N ARG A 140 17.00 -30.52 0.32
CA ARG A 140 16.31 -29.56 -0.56
C ARG A 140 16.10 -30.09 -1.98
N MET A 141 16.87 -31.11 -2.36
CA MET A 141 16.74 -31.82 -3.63
C MET A 141 15.82 -33.03 -3.55
N ASP A 142 15.60 -33.57 -2.34
CA ASP A 142 14.85 -34.81 -2.13
C ASP A 142 13.39 -34.53 -1.69
N GLU A 143 13.17 -33.46 -0.95
CA GLU A 143 11.87 -33.09 -0.39
C GLU A 143 11.33 -31.81 -1.04
N PRO A 144 10.04 -31.76 -1.45
CA PRO A 144 9.46 -30.55 -2.01
C PRO A 144 9.12 -29.52 -0.92
N VAL A 145 9.19 -28.24 -1.27
CA VAL A 145 8.63 -27.16 -0.45
C VAL A 145 7.11 -27.30 -0.41
N ARG A 146 6.50 -27.29 0.78
CA ARG A 146 5.04 -27.33 0.95
C ARG A 146 4.51 -25.99 1.42
N ALA A 147 3.36 -25.57 0.91
CA ALA A 147 2.63 -24.38 1.36
C ALA A 147 1.24 -24.78 1.84
N GLU A 148 0.81 -24.27 2.99
CA GLU A 148 -0.51 -24.52 3.56
C GLU A 148 -1.15 -23.19 3.96
N GLN A 149 -2.38 -22.92 3.49
CA GLN A 149 -3.10 -21.71 3.85
C GLN A 149 -3.40 -21.72 5.36
N ALA A 150 -2.88 -20.74 6.08
CA ALA A 150 -3.00 -20.63 7.53
C ALA A 150 -4.00 -19.55 7.95
N LYS A 151 -4.12 -18.45 7.18
CA LYS A 151 -5.04 -17.35 7.47
C LYS A 151 -5.68 -16.80 6.20
N GLU A 152 -6.90 -16.31 6.36
CA GLU A 152 -7.60 -15.46 5.40
C GLU A 152 -8.24 -14.30 6.15
N ILE A 153 -7.86 -13.07 5.82
CA ILE A 153 -8.25 -11.86 6.53
C ILE A 153 -8.95 -10.95 5.54
N GLN A 154 -10.27 -10.78 5.70
CA GLN A 154 -11.04 -9.86 4.88
C GLN A 154 -11.13 -8.47 5.54
N LEU A 155 -10.59 -7.44 4.89
CA LEU A 155 -10.80 -6.06 5.31
C LEU A 155 -12.27 -5.66 5.06
N MET A 156 -12.90 -5.07 6.08
CA MET A 156 -14.33 -4.71 6.01
C MET A 156 -14.65 -3.69 4.92
N HIS A 157 -13.73 -2.76 4.64
CA HIS A 157 -13.93 -1.74 3.60
C HIS A 157 -13.60 -2.26 2.18
N ARG A 158 -13.02 -3.47 2.06
CA ARG A 158 -12.72 -4.13 0.77
C ARG A 158 -11.91 -3.27 -0.21
N ALA A 159 -11.04 -2.39 0.29
CA ALA A 159 -10.14 -1.64 -0.56
C ALA A 159 -8.88 -2.48 -0.87
N PRO A 160 -8.28 -2.31 -2.07
CA PRO A 160 -7.08 -3.03 -2.49
C PRO A 160 -5.98 -2.92 -1.46
N VAL A 161 -5.38 -4.06 -1.14
CA VAL A 161 -4.17 -4.10 -0.31
C VAL A 161 -3.00 -3.64 -1.17
N ILE A 162 -2.24 -2.67 -0.68
CA ILE A 162 -1.09 -2.06 -1.36
C ILE A 162 0.22 -2.45 -0.68
N GLY A 163 0.20 -2.71 0.63
CA GLY A 163 1.37 -3.10 1.41
C GLY A 163 1.02 -4.09 2.51
N ILE A 164 1.92 -5.02 2.76
CA ILE A 164 1.90 -5.95 3.89
C ILE A 164 3.28 -5.87 4.52
N ILE A 165 3.34 -5.59 5.82
CA ILE A 165 4.59 -5.46 6.57
C ILE A 165 4.39 -6.19 7.90
N ILE A 166 5.39 -6.92 8.37
CA ILE A 166 5.37 -7.52 9.70
C ILE A 166 6.40 -6.80 10.56
N LEU A 167 5.97 -6.43 11.77
CA LEU A 167 6.81 -5.83 12.80
C LEU A 167 7.11 -6.89 13.87
N ASP A 168 8.35 -6.92 14.34
CA ASP A 168 8.81 -7.81 15.40
C ASP A 168 8.32 -7.38 16.80
N GLY A 169 8.82 -8.04 17.85
CA GLY A 169 8.47 -7.74 19.24
C GLY A 169 8.81 -6.31 19.71
N GLN A 170 9.75 -5.63 19.04
CA GLN A 170 10.12 -4.23 19.30
C GLN A 170 9.42 -3.25 18.35
N SER A 171 8.46 -3.73 17.55
CA SER A 171 7.79 -2.95 16.51
C SER A 171 8.71 -2.50 15.37
N THR A 172 9.83 -3.19 15.16
CA THR A 172 10.73 -2.97 14.02
C THR A 172 10.28 -3.84 12.85
N PRO A 173 10.20 -3.31 11.61
CA PRO A 173 9.90 -4.11 10.43
C PRO A 173 10.88 -5.28 10.28
N LEU A 174 10.37 -6.46 9.91
CA LEU A 174 11.23 -7.61 9.63
C LEU A 174 12.18 -7.30 8.46
N PRO A 175 13.44 -7.75 8.54
CA PRO A 175 14.41 -7.53 7.48
C PRO A 175 14.05 -8.29 6.20
N GLU A 176 14.57 -7.85 5.07
CA GLU A 176 14.40 -8.57 3.81
C GLU A 176 15.18 -9.88 3.83
N PRO A 177 14.79 -10.87 3.01
CA PRO A 177 15.49 -12.15 2.93
C PRO A 177 16.99 -11.95 2.71
N LEU A 178 17.80 -12.74 3.43
CA LEU A 178 19.27 -12.74 3.41
C LEU A 178 19.97 -11.53 4.03
N GLU A 179 19.28 -10.45 4.42
CA GLU A 179 19.96 -9.29 5.03
C GLU A 179 20.68 -9.62 6.33
N VAL A 180 20.05 -10.44 7.17
CA VAL A 180 20.65 -10.91 8.42
C VAL A 180 21.85 -11.81 8.13
N ALA A 181 21.80 -12.63 7.09
CA ALA A 181 22.89 -13.52 6.72
C ALA A 181 24.10 -12.78 6.12
N HIS A 182 23.89 -11.58 5.59
CA HIS A 182 24.91 -10.70 5.05
C HIS A 182 25.32 -9.56 6.00
N ASP A 183 24.90 -9.63 7.27
CA ASP A 183 25.16 -8.59 8.29
C ASP A 183 24.69 -7.17 7.90
N LEU A 184 23.71 -7.07 6.99
CA LEU A 184 23.12 -5.80 6.55
C LEU A 184 22.00 -5.32 7.47
N SER A 185 21.45 -6.21 8.30
CA SER A 185 20.41 -5.89 9.28
C SER A 185 20.60 -6.67 10.58
N LYS A 186 20.05 -6.12 11.67
CA LYS A 186 19.95 -6.86 12.93
C LYS A 186 18.96 -8.02 12.80
N SER A 187 19.20 -9.09 13.57
CA SER A 187 18.24 -10.18 13.70
C SER A 187 16.92 -9.67 14.28
N PRO A 188 15.75 -10.11 13.77
CA PRO A 188 14.45 -9.68 14.28
C PRO A 188 14.24 -10.14 15.72
N ASN A 189 13.56 -9.33 16.52
CA ASN A 189 13.23 -9.71 17.89
C ASN A 189 12.01 -10.66 17.91
N MET A 190 12.31 -11.95 18.03
CA MET A 190 11.30 -13.01 18.13
C MET A 190 10.66 -13.14 19.53
N GLN A 191 11.11 -12.34 20.51
CA GLN A 191 10.50 -12.27 21.83
C GLN A 191 9.31 -11.31 21.82
N GLY A 192 8.20 -11.73 22.41
CA GLY A 192 6.98 -10.92 22.45
C GLY A 192 6.06 -11.17 21.26
N CYS A 193 5.12 -10.25 21.03
CA CYS A 193 4.08 -10.41 20.00
C CYS A 193 4.43 -9.63 18.74
N HIS A 194 4.59 -10.33 17.61
CA HIS A 194 4.71 -9.68 16.31
C HIS A 194 3.39 -9.00 15.92
N GLN A 195 3.50 -8.01 15.04
CA GLN A 195 2.37 -7.23 14.54
C GLN A 195 2.32 -7.28 13.01
N LEU A 196 1.14 -7.55 12.46
CA LEU A 196 0.86 -7.46 11.04
C LEU A 196 0.32 -6.08 10.72
N LEU A 197 1.00 -5.33 9.86
CA LEU A 197 0.53 -4.09 9.29
C LEU A 197 0.02 -4.33 7.87
N VAL A 198 -1.27 -4.07 7.67
CA VAL A 198 -1.92 -4.11 6.36
C VAL A 198 -2.21 -2.69 5.91
N VAL A 199 -1.64 -2.30 4.77
CA VAL A 199 -1.84 -1.01 4.12
C VAL A 199 -2.74 -1.22 2.91
N SER A 200 -3.92 -0.62 2.92
CA SER A 200 -4.82 -0.58 1.76
C SER A 200 -4.85 0.80 1.13
N GLU A 201 -5.54 0.95 -0.01
CA GLU A 201 -5.75 2.29 -0.61
C GLU A 201 -6.45 3.27 0.34
N GLU A 202 -7.22 2.81 1.32
CA GLU A 202 -8.10 3.68 2.13
C GLU A 202 -7.74 3.73 3.61
N GLN A 203 -7.16 2.65 4.14
CA GLN A 203 -6.87 2.48 5.56
C GLN A 203 -5.53 1.75 5.77
N LEU A 204 -4.84 2.11 6.84
CA LEU A 204 -3.74 1.34 7.42
C LEU A 204 -4.25 0.67 8.69
N LYS A 205 -3.95 -0.61 8.89
CA LYS A 205 -4.46 -1.37 10.04
C LYS A 205 -3.39 -2.30 10.60
N VAL A 206 -3.17 -2.22 11.91
CA VAL A 206 -2.25 -3.09 12.66
C VAL A 206 -3.05 -4.17 13.35
N PHE A 207 -2.59 -5.41 13.25
CA PHE A 207 -3.12 -6.58 13.94
C PHE A 207 -2.02 -7.25 14.76
N THR A 208 -2.36 -7.81 15.91
CA THR A 208 -1.44 -8.64 16.71
C THR A 208 -1.44 -10.07 16.21
N LEU A 209 -0.26 -10.65 15.95
CA LEU A 209 -0.08 -12.05 15.57
C LEU A 209 0.11 -12.95 16.80
N PRO A 210 -0.23 -14.25 16.73
CA PRO A 210 -0.80 -15.00 15.59
C PRO A 210 -2.34 -14.88 15.47
N LYS A 211 -3.00 -14.27 16.47
CA LYS A 211 -4.48 -14.25 16.57
C LYS A 211 -5.15 -13.31 15.57
N VAL A 212 -4.39 -12.40 14.95
CA VAL A 212 -4.87 -11.36 14.03
C VAL A 212 -5.91 -10.45 14.71
N VAL A 213 -5.64 -10.06 15.96
CA VAL A 213 -6.53 -9.14 16.70
C VAL A 213 -6.22 -7.71 16.29
N SER A 214 -7.23 -6.98 15.81
CA SER A 214 -7.09 -5.57 15.40
C SER A 214 -6.63 -4.70 16.58
N LYS A 215 -5.52 -3.98 16.41
CA LYS A 215 -4.93 -3.12 17.44
C LYS A 215 -5.09 -1.63 17.11
N LEU A 216 -4.60 -1.19 15.94
CA LEU A 216 -4.65 0.22 15.51
C LEU A 216 -5.21 0.34 14.09
N LYS A 217 -5.81 1.48 13.78
CA LYS A 217 -6.30 1.81 12.44
C LYS A 217 -6.21 3.29 12.15
N LEU A 218 -5.67 3.63 10.97
CA LEU A 218 -5.70 4.98 10.41
C LEU A 218 -6.58 4.98 9.16
N LYS A 219 -7.65 5.77 9.16
CA LYS A 219 -8.58 5.87 8.03
C LYS A 219 -8.22 7.06 7.13
N LEU A 220 -7.13 6.93 6.37
CA LEU A 220 -6.57 8.02 5.57
C LEU A 220 -7.60 8.69 4.65
N THR A 221 -8.40 7.91 3.92
CA THR A 221 -9.41 8.48 3.02
C THR A 221 -10.57 9.16 3.76
N ALA A 222 -10.92 8.67 4.94
CA ALA A 222 -11.96 9.32 5.76
C ALA A 222 -11.48 10.68 6.29
N LEU A 223 -10.23 10.72 6.76
CA LEU A 223 -9.63 11.91 7.38
C LEU A 223 -9.27 12.97 6.33
N GLU A 224 -8.63 12.57 5.23
CA GLU A 224 -8.03 13.53 4.29
C GLU A 224 -8.63 13.47 2.89
N GLY A 225 -9.38 12.42 2.54
CA GLY A 225 -9.81 12.17 1.17
C GLY A 225 -8.71 11.66 0.24
N SER A 226 -7.52 11.41 0.78
CA SER A 226 -6.39 10.84 0.06
C SER A 226 -6.46 9.32 0.07
N ARG A 227 -5.99 8.70 -1.01
CA ARG A 227 -5.83 7.25 -1.17
C ARG A 227 -4.36 6.91 -1.33
N VAL A 228 -3.93 5.82 -0.71
CA VAL A 228 -2.57 5.30 -0.84
C VAL A 228 -2.35 4.76 -2.25
N ARG A 229 -1.23 5.16 -2.89
CA ARG A 229 -0.79 4.65 -4.20
C ARG A 229 0.43 3.77 -4.08
N LYS A 230 1.40 4.18 -3.25
CA LYS A 230 2.61 3.43 -2.95
C LYS A 230 2.96 3.61 -1.49
N VAL A 231 3.60 2.60 -0.91
CA VAL A 231 4.09 2.62 0.46
C VAL A 231 5.45 1.94 0.49
N ALA A 232 6.36 2.47 1.29
CA ALA A 232 7.62 1.82 1.63
C ALA A 232 7.96 2.10 3.09
N VAL A 233 8.70 1.17 3.70
CA VAL A 233 9.38 1.41 4.97
C VAL A 233 10.65 2.21 4.66
N ALA A 234 10.87 3.29 5.40
CA ALA A 234 12.08 4.08 5.33
C ALA A 234 12.67 4.24 6.73
N ASN A 235 14.00 4.17 6.82
CA ASN A 235 14.73 4.48 8.04
C ASN A 235 15.09 5.96 8.06
N PHE A 236 14.68 6.67 9.10
CA PHE A 236 14.97 8.07 9.34
C PHE A 236 15.97 8.19 10.48
N VAL A 237 17.15 8.70 10.17
CA VAL A 237 18.22 8.96 11.14
C VAL A 237 18.12 10.42 11.59
N SER A 238 18.15 10.62 12.90
CA SER A 238 18.17 11.96 13.49
C SER A 238 19.46 12.69 13.14
N SER A 239 19.35 13.98 12.81
CA SER A 239 20.52 14.83 12.56
C SER A 239 21.17 15.37 13.83
N LYS A 240 20.53 15.16 15.00
CA LYS A 240 20.95 15.73 16.29
C LYS A 240 21.38 14.67 17.30
N THR A 241 20.98 13.43 17.07
CA THR A 241 21.19 12.29 17.97
C THR A 241 21.53 11.06 17.14
N GLU A 242 22.20 10.07 17.71
CA GLU A 242 22.45 8.77 17.05
C GLU A 242 21.20 7.88 16.98
N HIS A 243 20.01 8.48 17.08
CA HIS A 243 18.74 7.77 17.04
C HIS A 243 18.27 7.59 15.60
N SER A 244 17.78 6.40 15.28
CA SER A 244 17.07 6.14 14.02
C SER A 244 15.73 5.46 14.30
N GLU A 245 14.74 5.82 13.50
CA GLU A 245 13.38 5.27 13.56
C GLU A 245 12.94 4.76 12.19
N ASN A 246 12.11 3.73 12.16
CA ASN A 246 11.55 3.21 10.91
C ASN A 246 10.11 3.69 10.79
N ASP A 247 9.81 4.42 9.73
CA ASP A 247 8.48 4.95 9.46
C ASP A 247 8.02 4.61 8.04
N LEU A 248 6.75 4.85 7.75
CA LEU A 248 6.19 4.64 6.42
C LEU A 248 6.26 5.92 5.58
N ALA A 249 6.88 5.82 4.41
CA ALA A 249 6.71 6.78 3.33
C ALA A 249 5.51 6.35 2.46
N VAL A 250 4.49 7.21 2.38
CA VAL A 250 3.23 6.95 1.67
C VAL A 250 3.03 7.98 0.57
N LEU A 251 3.01 7.54 -0.69
CA LEU A 251 2.59 8.37 -1.82
C LEU A 251 1.09 8.26 -2.00
N THR A 252 0.40 9.39 -2.06
CA THR A 252 -1.06 9.46 -2.23
C THR A 252 -1.49 9.67 -3.68
N ASN A 253 -2.77 9.49 -3.97
CA ASN A 253 -3.36 9.78 -5.28
C ASN A 253 -3.43 11.28 -5.61
N GLN A 254 -3.19 12.15 -4.63
CA GLN A 254 -3.08 13.59 -4.84
C GLN A 254 -1.64 14.01 -5.16
N GLY A 255 -0.69 13.06 -5.14
CA GLY A 255 0.73 13.31 -5.39
C GLY A 255 1.51 13.83 -4.18
N ASP A 256 0.87 13.90 -3.01
CA ASP A 256 1.56 14.17 -1.75
C ASP A 256 2.28 12.92 -1.24
N ILE A 257 3.45 13.13 -0.64
CA ILE A 257 4.15 12.15 0.20
C ILE A 257 3.85 12.44 1.66
N GLN A 258 3.47 11.41 2.41
CA GLN A 258 3.24 11.47 3.85
C GLN A 258 4.20 10.54 4.58
N ILE A 259 4.70 10.99 5.72
CA ILE A 259 5.48 10.17 6.66
C ILE A 259 4.57 9.77 7.81
N ILE A 260 4.40 8.47 8.03
CA ILE A 260 3.48 7.91 9.02
C ILE A 260 4.29 7.02 9.98
N SER A 261 4.18 7.30 11.27
CA SER A 261 5.00 6.65 12.27
C SER A 261 4.64 5.20 12.53
N LEU A 262 5.65 4.37 12.82
CA LEU A 262 5.44 2.99 13.27
C LEU A 262 5.72 2.84 14.78
N PRO A 263 5.00 1.95 15.49
CA PRO A 263 3.77 1.26 15.06
C PRO A 263 2.51 2.14 15.21
N SER A 264 2.64 3.39 15.67
CA SER A 264 1.50 4.17 16.19
C SER A 264 0.53 4.68 15.12
N LEU A 265 0.91 4.61 13.84
CA LEU A 265 0.15 5.09 12.69
C LEU A 265 -0.25 6.57 12.78
N LYS A 266 0.64 7.42 13.31
CA LYS A 266 0.43 8.87 13.36
C LYS A 266 1.10 9.53 12.16
N ILE A 267 0.37 10.39 11.45
CA ILE A 267 0.94 11.20 10.37
C ILE A 267 1.86 12.23 11.02
N GLN A 268 3.16 12.16 10.73
CA GLN A 268 4.17 13.09 11.25
C GLN A 268 4.35 14.29 10.31
N ALA A 269 4.35 14.04 9.00
CA ALA A 269 4.61 15.06 8.00
C ALA A 269 3.89 14.78 6.68
N ARG A 270 3.66 15.85 5.91
CA ARG A 270 3.06 15.81 4.57
C ARG A 270 3.76 16.80 3.66
N TYR A 271 4.14 16.34 2.48
CA TYR A 271 4.86 17.12 1.48
C TYR A 271 4.15 17.01 0.13
N PRO A 272 3.67 18.11 -0.46
CA PRO A 272 3.24 18.11 -1.85
C PRO A 272 4.46 17.89 -2.74
N CYS A 273 4.43 16.85 -3.58
CA CYS A 273 5.61 16.46 -4.36
C CYS A 273 5.32 16.31 -5.85
N ILE A 274 4.27 15.57 -6.20
CA ILE A 274 3.81 15.37 -7.57
C ILE A 274 2.48 16.10 -7.74
N ARG A 275 2.25 16.74 -8.88
CA ARG A 275 0.93 17.31 -9.18
C ARG A 275 -0.10 16.18 -9.30
N LYS A 276 -1.29 16.35 -8.72
CA LYS A 276 -2.37 15.33 -8.78
C LYS A 276 -2.76 14.94 -10.20
N GLU A 277 -2.58 15.85 -11.17
CA GLU A 277 -2.86 15.62 -12.59
C GLU A 277 -1.79 14.76 -13.27
N ASP A 278 -0.58 14.70 -12.71
CA ASP A 278 0.53 13.91 -13.23
C ASP A 278 0.41 12.44 -12.77
N VAL A 279 -0.58 11.76 -13.34
CA VAL A 279 -0.88 10.35 -13.08
C VAL A 279 0.33 9.46 -13.43
N SER A 280 1.09 9.82 -14.46
CA SER A 280 2.29 9.11 -14.88
C SER A 280 3.39 9.24 -13.83
N GLY A 281 3.65 10.46 -13.32
CA GLY A 281 4.61 10.70 -12.25
C GLY A 281 4.27 9.92 -10.97
N ILE A 282 2.99 9.94 -10.56
CA ILE A 282 2.52 9.17 -9.40
C ILE A 282 2.72 7.67 -9.63
N ALA A 283 2.43 7.17 -10.83
CA ALA A 283 2.59 5.77 -11.18
C ALA A 283 4.07 5.34 -11.28
N SER A 284 4.98 6.22 -11.70
CA SER A 284 6.41 5.93 -11.85
C SER A 284 7.23 6.11 -10.58
N CYS A 285 6.75 6.86 -9.57
CA CYS A 285 7.48 7.16 -8.34
C CYS A 285 7.98 5.90 -7.61
N VAL A 286 9.24 5.83 -7.19
CA VAL A 286 9.76 4.72 -6.36
C VAL A 286 10.42 5.29 -5.12
N PHE A 287 10.24 4.63 -3.98
CA PHE A 287 10.91 4.97 -2.73
C PHE A 287 12.21 4.18 -2.59
N THR A 288 13.24 4.79 -1.99
CA THR A 288 14.48 4.10 -1.59
C THR A 288 14.39 3.70 -0.12
N ARG A 289 15.09 2.61 0.25
CA ARG A 289 15.09 2.05 1.62
C ARG A 289 15.83 2.92 2.62
N TYR A 290 16.96 3.44 2.19
CA TYR A 290 17.74 4.45 2.91
C TYR A 290 17.54 5.74 2.14
N GLY A 291 17.17 6.83 2.81
CA GLY A 291 17.32 8.16 2.21
C GLY A 291 18.81 8.37 1.97
N GLN A 292 19.29 8.14 0.73
CA GLN A 292 20.66 7.69 0.50
C GLN A 292 21.74 8.64 1.02
N GLU A 293 22.64 8.05 1.81
CA GLU A 293 24.01 8.50 2.05
C GLU A 293 24.77 8.59 0.70
N ASN A 294 25.59 9.63 0.53
CA ASN A 294 26.41 9.97 -0.64
C ASN A 294 25.72 10.69 -1.83
N ASN A 295 25.67 12.02 -1.73
CA ASN A 295 25.80 13.05 -2.80
C ASN A 295 25.61 12.65 -4.29
N VAL A 296 24.47 12.04 -4.66
CA VAL A 296 23.97 12.07 -6.05
C VAL A 296 22.47 12.33 -6.04
N TYR A 297 22.12 13.61 -5.94
CA TYR A 297 20.75 14.12 -5.98
C TYR A 297 20.44 14.62 -7.39
N GLN A 298 19.56 13.96 -8.16
CA GLN A 298 19.04 14.50 -9.42
C GLN A 298 17.55 14.82 -9.35
N MET A 299 17.27 16.08 -9.03
CA MET A 299 16.08 16.80 -9.45
C MET A 299 16.41 17.50 -10.78
N LYS A 300 15.68 17.19 -11.87
CA LYS A 300 15.66 18.07 -13.05
C LYS A 300 14.23 18.28 -13.54
N GLN A 301 13.56 19.29 -12.99
CA GLN A 301 13.06 20.41 -13.79
C GLN A 301 12.95 21.68 -12.92
N SER A 302 13.68 22.72 -13.36
CA SER A 302 13.66 24.14 -12.97
C SER A 302 12.92 24.57 -11.69
N GLY A 303 13.70 25.00 -10.69
CA GLY A 303 13.26 26.06 -9.75
C GLY A 303 13.37 25.74 -8.26
N ARG A 304 14.61 25.64 -7.75
CA ARG A 304 15.06 25.80 -6.34
C ARG A 304 14.19 25.22 -5.21
N LEU A 305 14.71 24.18 -4.54
CA LEU A 305 14.57 23.97 -3.10
C LEU A 305 15.87 23.34 -2.54
N LYS A 306 16.62 24.10 -1.73
CA LYS A 306 17.65 23.57 -0.81
C LYS A 306 16.97 23.30 0.53
N MET A 307 17.20 22.13 1.13
CA MET A 307 16.83 21.84 2.51
C MET A 307 18.00 21.17 3.23
N SER A 308 18.38 21.73 4.37
CA SER A 308 19.13 21.03 5.40
C SER A 308 18.21 20.02 6.08
N GLY A 309 18.53 18.73 5.99
CA GLY A 309 17.89 17.65 6.73
C GLY A 309 16.54 17.20 6.16
N VAL A 310 16.58 16.14 5.36
CA VAL A 310 15.45 15.29 4.91
C VAL A 310 14.49 15.94 3.91
N GLN A 311 14.88 15.90 2.62
CA GLN A 311 13.98 16.04 1.47
C GLN A 311 13.66 14.63 0.92
N PRO A 312 12.39 14.27 0.71
CA PRO A 312 12.06 13.06 -0.05
C PRO A 312 12.38 13.29 -1.54
N LEU A 313 13.36 12.55 -2.08
CA LEU A 313 13.61 12.49 -3.51
C LEU A 313 12.78 11.40 -4.16
N ILE A 314 12.15 11.76 -5.30
CA ILE A 314 11.40 10.85 -6.16
C ILE A 314 12.18 10.67 -7.45
N CYS A 315 12.50 9.42 -7.82
CA CYS A 315 12.92 9.11 -9.19
C CYS A 315 11.70 9.12 -10.12
N THR A 316 11.61 10.07 -11.05
CA THR A 316 10.66 10.05 -12.17
C THR A 316 11.40 9.72 -13.46
N HIS A 317 11.34 8.47 -13.92
CA HIS A 317 11.69 8.16 -15.31
C HIS A 317 10.49 8.46 -16.21
N SER A 318 10.62 9.47 -17.08
CA SER A 318 9.78 9.60 -18.28
C SER A 318 10.66 9.33 -19.51
N PRO A 319 10.31 8.36 -20.38
CA PRO A 319 10.93 8.27 -21.68
C PRO A 319 10.37 9.38 -22.56
N ARG A 320 11.15 10.44 -22.80
CA ARG A 320 10.85 11.38 -23.87
C ARG A 320 11.20 10.72 -25.20
N PHE A 321 10.17 10.26 -25.93
CA PHE A 321 10.27 10.14 -27.37
C PHE A 321 10.42 11.54 -27.95
N ASN A 322 11.63 11.91 -28.38
CA ASN A 322 11.82 13.07 -29.24
C ASN A 322 11.77 12.59 -30.69
N SER A 323 10.63 12.84 -31.34
CA SER A 323 10.54 12.89 -32.79
C SER A 323 11.06 14.26 -33.26
N SER A 324 12.27 14.31 -33.78
CA SER A 324 12.67 15.38 -34.71
C SER A 324 13.82 14.86 -35.57
N ALA A 325 13.47 14.53 -36.80
CA ALA A 325 14.40 14.39 -37.91
C ALA A 325 15.04 15.75 -38.20
N SER A 326 16.35 15.77 -38.40
CA SER A 326 17.04 16.63 -39.38
C SER A 326 18.55 16.42 -39.26
N ASP A 327 19.12 15.91 -40.36
CA ASP A 327 20.45 16.13 -40.93
C ASP A 327 21.67 16.23 -40.01
N TYR A 328 22.67 15.38 -40.25
CA TYR A 328 24.01 15.84 -40.68
C TYR A 328 24.80 14.70 -41.35
N SER A 329 24.97 14.87 -42.65
CA SER A 329 26.03 14.45 -43.58
C SER A 329 27.07 13.41 -43.12
N LEU A 330 27.12 12.31 -43.89
CA LEU A 330 28.36 11.60 -44.21
C LEU A 330 29.38 12.57 -44.82
N LYS A 331 30.63 12.51 -44.35
CA LYS A 331 31.81 12.74 -45.18
C LYS A 331 32.91 11.76 -44.74
N THR A 332 33.18 10.83 -45.66
CA THR A 332 34.44 10.10 -45.97
C THR A 332 35.32 9.64 -44.83
#